data_AF-A0A143QMC3-F1
#
_entry.id   AF-A0A143QMC3-F1
#
_cell.length_a   1.000
_cell.length_b   1.000
_cell.length_c   1.000
_cell.angle_alpha   90.00
_cell.angle_beta   90.00
_cell.angle_gamma   90.00
#
_symmetry.space_group_name_H-M   'P 1'
#
loop_
_entity.id
_entity.type
_entity.pdbx_description
1 polymer ?
#
loop_
_entity_poly.entity_id
_entity_poly.type
_entity_poly.pdbx_seq_one_letter_code
_entity_poly.pdbx_strand_id
1 'polypeptide(L)'
;MIATSDTTTTKRRGGFASKLALLVTVVLVAALVIFVLQNTVHSTINFLGWNFDLGQGVAMLGAAVVGAIIALTATAAVKVRRAVR
;
A
#
# COMPACT_ATOMS: atom_id res chain seq x y z
N MET A 1 -30.37 -12.24 39.46
CA MET A 1 -30.23 -12.80 38.11
C MET A 1 -29.17 -11.96 37.41
N ILE A 2 -27.90 -12.38 37.44
CA ILE A 2 -26.74 -11.58 37.00
C ILE A 2 -26.33 -12.08 35.61
N ALA A 3 -26.25 -11.17 34.65
CA ALA A 3 -25.86 -11.45 33.27
C ALA A 3 -24.36 -11.77 33.18
N THR A 4 -24.02 -12.96 32.70
CA THR A 4 -22.66 -13.31 32.29
C THR A 4 -22.42 -12.74 30.89
N SER A 5 -21.64 -11.67 30.79
CA SER A 5 -21.13 -11.17 29.51
C SER A 5 -19.88 -11.95 29.11
N ASP A 6 -20.06 -13.00 28.32
CA ASP A 6 -18.97 -13.78 27.73
C ASP A 6 -18.16 -12.89 26.76
N THR A 7 -16.98 -12.51 27.22
CA THR A 7 -16.03 -11.72 26.43
C THR A 7 -15.27 -12.68 25.52
N THR A 8 -15.66 -12.78 24.25
CA THR A 8 -14.94 -13.59 23.26
C THR A 8 -13.51 -13.07 23.09
N THR A 9 -12.55 -13.83 23.61
CA THR A 9 -11.12 -13.54 23.50
C THR A 9 -10.65 -13.86 22.08
N THR A 10 -10.41 -12.82 21.28
CA THR A 10 -9.77 -12.96 19.97
C THR A 10 -8.31 -13.38 20.17
N LYS A 11 -7.99 -14.63 19.78
CA LYS A 11 -6.63 -15.19 19.82
C LYS A 11 -5.68 -14.40 18.92
N ARG A 12 -4.90 -13.47 19.49
CA ARG A 12 -3.82 -12.74 18.80
C ARG A 12 -2.69 -13.69 18.40
N ARG A 13 -2.83 -14.38 17.26
CA ARG A 13 -1.70 -15.02 16.56
C ARG A 13 -0.89 -13.93 15.86
N GLY A 14 0.04 -13.28 16.55
CA GLY A 14 0.62 -12.03 16.03
C GLY A 14 2.06 -11.72 16.44
N GLY A 15 2.94 -12.72 16.48
CA GLY A 15 4.38 -12.48 16.72
C GLY A 15 5.21 -12.44 15.43
N PHE A 16 5.04 -13.44 14.57
CA PHE A 16 5.90 -13.62 13.40
C PHE A 16 5.38 -12.89 12.17
N ALA A 17 4.07 -12.95 11.93
CA ALA A 17 3.42 -12.28 10.80
C ALA A 17 3.56 -10.74 10.87
N SER A 18 3.52 -10.16 12.08
CA SER A 18 3.72 -8.73 12.30
C SER A 18 5.16 -8.30 12.02
N LYS A 19 6.15 -9.10 12.42
CA LYS A 19 7.57 -8.84 12.12
C LYS A 19 7.87 -8.91 10.61
N LEU A 20 7.29 -9.90 9.91
CA LEU A 20 7.43 -10.00 8.46
C LEU A 20 6.76 -8.83 7.73
N ALA A 21 5.55 -8.42 8.13
CA ALA A 21 4.88 -7.28 7.54
C ALA A 21 5.68 -5.98 7.69
N LEU A 22 6.30 -5.77 8.86
CA LEU A 22 7.19 -4.62 9.10
C LEU A 22 8.43 -4.66 8.20
N LEU A 23 9.09 -5.82 8.10
CA LEU A 23 10.26 -6.00 7.24
C LEU A 23 9.93 -5.70 5.77
N VAL A 24 8.83 -6.27 5.27
CA VAL A 24 8.37 -6.06 3.89
C VAL A 24 8.07 -4.59 3.64
N THR A 25 7.42 -3.90 4.59
CA THR A 25 7.09 -2.48 4.45
C THR A 25 8.36 -1.62 4.37
N VAL A 26 9.35 -1.87 5.24
CA VAL A 26 10.62 -1.13 5.22
C VAL A 26 11.39 -1.37 3.93
N VAL A 27 11.46 -2.62 3.46
CA VAL A 27 12.10 -2.96 2.17
C VAL A 27 11.39 -2.28 1.00
N LEU A 28 10.06 -2.25 1.02
CA LEU A 28 9.26 -1.61 -0.02
C LEU A 28 9.49 -0.09 -0.05
N VAL A 29 9.53 0.56 1.12
CA VAL A 29 9.84 1.99 1.24
C VAL A 29 11.25 2.29 0.73
N ALA A 30 12.25 1.48 1.13
CA ALA A 30 13.62 1.64 0.66
C ALA A 30 13.73 1.47 -0.87
N ALA A 31 13.04 0.48 -1.44
CA ALA A 31 12.96 0.29 -2.88
C ALA A 31 12.33 1.51 -3.58
N LEU A 32 11.26 2.09 -3.03
CA LEU A 32 10.66 3.32 -3.56
C LEU A 32 11.63 4.51 -3.54
N VAL A 33 12.38 4.69 -2.45
CA VAL A 33 13.35 5.78 -2.33
C VAL A 33 14.48 5.63 -3.34
N ILE A 34 15.07 4.44 -3.44
CA ILE A 34 16.11 4.13 -4.43
C ILE A 34 15.57 4.35 -5.83
N PHE A 35 14.34 3.88 -6.09
CA PHE A 35 13.67 4.03 -7.37
C PHE A 35 13.56 5.52 -7.77
N VAL A 36 13.05 6.37 -6.88
CA VAL A 36 12.91 7.81 -7.13
C VAL A 36 14.27 8.48 -7.35
N LEU A 37 15.26 8.16 -6.51
CA LEU A 37 16.61 8.73 -6.60
C LEU A 37 17.34 8.30 -7.89
N GLN A 38 17.17 7.05 -8.31
CA GLN A 38 17.76 6.54 -9.56
C GLN A 38 17.05 7.07 -10.80
N ASN A 39 15.73 7.29 -10.73
CA ASN A 39 14.91 7.76 -11.86
C ASN A 39 14.71 9.29 -11.83
N THR A 40 15.73 10.05 -11.44
CA THR A 40 15.70 11.53 -11.48
C THR A 40 16.02 12.10 -12.87
N VAL A 41 16.26 11.22 -13.85
CA VAL A 41 16.51 11.61 -15.24
C VAL A 41 15.22 12.20 -15.82
N HIS A 42 15.29 13.45 -16.27
CA HIS A 42 14.18 14.09 -16.97
C HIS A 42 14.05 13.41 -18.34
N SER A 43 12.95 12.68 -18.53
CA SER A 43 12.60 12.07 -19.80
C SER A 43 11.37 12.78 -20.31
N THR A 44 11.48 13.39 -21.48
CA THR A 44 10.36 14.05 -22.16
C THR A 44 9.34 13.00 -22.56
N ILE A 45 8.23 12.92 -21.81
CA ILE A 45 7.10 12.06 -22.16
C ILE A 45 6.23 12.85 -23.13
N ASN A 46 6.34 12.53 -24.42
CA ASN A 46 5.49 13.12 -25.44
C ASN A 46 4.22 12.27 -25.58
N PHE A 47 3.13 12.70 -24.94
CA PHE A 47 1.84 12.01 -25.01
C PHE A 47 0.87 12.86 -25.82
N LEU A 48 0.49 12.37 -27.00
CA LEU A 48 -0.58 12.94 -27.84
C LEU A 48 -0.41 14.44 -28.20
N GLY A 49 0.82 14.89 -28.47
CA GLY A 49 1.13 16.29 -28.83
C GLY A 49 1.32 17.24 -27.64
N TRP A 50 1.19 16.73 -26.41
CA TRP A 50 1.56 17.45 -25.19
C TRP A 50 2.92 16.96 -24.68
N ASN A 51 3.83 17.91 -24.49
CA ASN A 51 5.16 17.68 -23.96
C ASN A 51 5.10 17.76 -22.45
N PHE A 52 5.11 16.62 -21.78
CA PHE A 52 5.23 16.56 -20.33
C PHE A 52 6.69 16.34 -19.97
N ASP A 53 7.35 17.40 -19.51
CA ASP A 53 8.64 17.30 -18.82
C ASP A 53 8.38 17.03 -17.33
N LEU A 54 8.04 15.78 -17.04
CA LEU A 54 7.89 15.31 -15.67
C LEU A 54 9.06 14.37 -15.41
N GLY A 55 9.87 14.69 -14.40
CA GLY A 55 10.95 13.82 -13.96
C GLY A 55 10.41 12.40 -13.75
N GLN A 56 11.13 11.39 -14.24
CA GLN A 56 10.66 9.99 -14.25
C GLN A 56 10.27 9.48 -12.83
N GLY A 57 10.88 10.04 -11.78
CA GLY A 57 10.49 9.82 -10.38
C GLY A 57 9.07 10.30 -10.03
N VAL A 58 8.58 11.40 -10.60
CA VAL A 58 7.22 11.93 -10.35
C VAL A 58 6.16 11.01 -10.94
N ALA A 59 6.39 10.49 -12.15
CA ALA A 59 5.48 9.53 -12.79
C ALA A 59 5.32 8.25 -11.95
N MET A 60 6.41 7.79 -11.35
CA MET A 60 6.42 6.58 -10.53
C MET A 60 5.91 6.78 -9.11
N LEU A 61 6.06 7.98 -8.53
CA LEU A 61 5.30 8.36 -7.33
C LEU A 61 3.79 8.33 -7.61
N GLY A 62 3.36 8.83 -8.77
CA GLY A 62 1.98 8.68 -9.24
C GLY A 62 1.54 7.22 -9.30
N ALA A 63 2.36 6.34 -9.87
CA ALA A 63 2.09 4.90 -9.93
C ALA A 63 1.97 4.26 -8.53
N ALA A 64 2.83 4.66 -7.57
CA ALA A 64 2.76 4.19 -6.19
C ALA A 64 1.45 4.62 -5.49
N VAL A 65 1.04 5.87 -5.69
CA VAL A 65 -0.23 6.39 -5.16
C VAL A 65 -1.42 5.62 -5.73
N VAL A 66 -1.43 5.36 -7.05
CA VAL A 66 -2.47 4.54 -7.69
C VAL A 66 -2.48 3.12 -7.14
N GLY A 67 -1.32 2.49 -7.01
CA GLY A 67 -1.20 1.16 -6.41
C GLY A 67 -1.73 1.10 -4.97
N ALA A 68 -1.46 2.12 -4.16
CA ALA A 68 -1.97 2.22 -2.79
C ALA A 68 -3.51 2.33 -2.75
N ILE A 69 -4.10 3.12 -3.65
CA ILE A 69 -5.56 3.25 -3.76
C ILE A 69 -6.20 1.90 -4.11
N ILE A 70 -5.61 1.15 -5.06
CA ILE A 70 -6.08 -0.19 -5.44
C ILE A 70 -5.98 -1.17 -4.26
N ALA A 71 -4.86 -1.17 -3.54
CA ALA A 71 -4.69 -2.05 -2.38
C ALA A 71 -5.70 -1.74 -1.27
N LEU A 72 -5.96 -0.45 -0.99
CA LEU A 72 -6.92 -0.03 0.02
C LEU A 72 -8.36 -0.43 -0.34
N THR A 73 -8.77 -0.18 -1.58
CA THR A 73 -10.10 -0.56 -2.07
C THR A 73 -10.30 -2.06 -2.08
N ALA A 74 -9.30 -2.84 -2.53
CA ALA A 74 -9.34 -4.30 -2.49
C ALA A 74 -9.47 -4.83 -1.04
N THR A 75 -8.68 -4.28 -0.11
CA THR A 75 -8.73 -4.68 1.30
C THR A 75 -10.07 -4.33 1.95
N ALA A 76 -10.63 -3.16 1.64
CA ALA A 76 -11.95 -2.74 2.10
C ALA A 76 -13.04 -3.67 1.57
N ALA A 77 -13.01 -4.01 0.28
CA ALA A 77 -13.97 -4.95 -0.33
C ALA A 77 -13.92 -6.33 0.34
N VAL A 78 -12.72 -6.86 0.62
CA VAL A 78 -12.55 -8.14 1.32
C VAL A 78 -13.10 -8.07 2.76
N LYS A 79 -12.90 -6.95 3.47
CA LYS A 79 -13.45 -6.76 4.82
C LYS A 79 -14.97 -6.72 4.83
N VAL A 80 -15.59 -5.95 3.91
CA VAL A 80 -17.06 -5.88 3.78
C VAL A 80 -17.64 -7.27 3.49
N ARG A 81 -17.03 -8.03 2.57
CA ARG A 81 -17.47 -9.39 2.26
C ARG A 81 -17.42 -10.34 3.47
N ARG A 82 -16.48 -10.14 4.39
CA ARG A 82 -16.38 -10.92 5.63
C ARG A 82 -17.34 -10.47 6.72
N ALA A 83 -17.81 -9.22 6.70
CA ALA A 83 -18.76 -8.71 7.69
C ALA A 83 -20.22 -9.06 7.37
N VAL A 84 -20.51 -9.33 6.09
CA VAL A 84 -21.84 -9.70 5.59
C VAL A 84 -22.06 -11.23 5.60
N ARG A 85 -21.00 -12.02 5.79
CA ARG A 85 -21.07 -13.47 6.02
C ARG A 85 -21.00 -13.78 7.50
#